data_AF-A0A1V5WUE6-F1
#
_entry.id   AF-A0A1V5WUE6-F1
#
_cell.length_a   1.000
_cell.length_b   1.000
_cell.length_c   1.000
_cell.angle_alpha   90.00
_cell.angle_beta   90.00
_cell.angle_gamma   90.00
#
_symmetry.space_group_name_H-M   'P 1'
#
loop_
_entity.id
_entity.type
_entity.pdbx_description
1 polymer ?
#
loop_
_entity_poly.entity_id
_entity_poly.type
_entity_poly.pdbx_seq_one_letter_code
_entity_poly.pdbx_strand_id
1 'polypeptide(L)'
;MNNIESIAEHLISNLYRSLLNREPDEVGLKHKVRRAVAAEMSLEDIRREILSSIEYETIHKKPVVPTPEADNIMRGCFLANGARFTTHAYLSDKITDEQAEQICQFLRLEGCDTLDFSICLDGDYENVGLNIPVFITRANLDMARRRLDRAQDHYGLKLTAWMQSDDRMNFVDRNSFTAQTNYWTFVIDNLLKGRAEVVVLGLEALEYWWRTDSGFLAKELGQWLKDKVATWAKVAFHTLADDERLLTEEWIDIIYAQTKFESNIKRITNLVIDWTEKYQKPIVMAEYSMHGELPEAKQKGDAAIAAGAIGALNGSGFNENDILPNQPPQLPTLTAWDGIWHTFTELADDSWRNNIKIISPSATDVMKWKQTIDLRAVTIGNKIKFDFSKPDYWARRDIGSGDSIGNFWIFQKKDGKVIGSTLDYFRPDQNSKDYPNVFHHAGITPPFEFKKGEQYAVMVTTLARNTYRTTNERSNMILFTFK
;
A
#
# COMPACT_ATOMS: atom_id res chain seq x y z
N MET A 1 -37.21 36.11 -41.09
CA MET A 1 -35.95 35.33 -41.20
C MET A 1 -36.34 33.94 -41.65
N ASN A 2 -35.67 33.39 -42.66
CA ASN A 2 -35.98 32.05 -43.14
C ASN A 2 -35.67 31.02 -42.03
N ASN A 3 -36.55 30.03 -41.84
CA ASN A 3 -36.40 29.00 -40.79
C ASN A 3 -35.00 28.35 -40.77
N ILE A 4 -34.40 28.20 -41.96
CA ILE A 4 -33.06 27.63 -42.15
C ILE A 4 -31.94 28.55 -41.66
N GLU A 5 -32.06 29.87 -41.81
CA GLU A 5 -31.04 30.83 -41.34
C GLU A 5 -30.96 30.83 -39.82
N SER A 6 -32.11 30.80 -39.13
CA SER A 6 -32.18 30.74 -37.68
C SER A 6 -31.60 29.43 -37.13
N ILE A 7 -31.84 28.30 -37.80
CA ILE A 7 -31.25 27.00 -37.45
C ILE A 7 -29.72 27.05 -37.63
N ALA A 8 -29.23 27.61 -38.74
CA ALA A 8 -27.81 27.74 -39.01
C ALA A 8 -27.11 28.66 -37.99
N GLU A 9 -27.73 29.79 -37.63
CA GLU A 9 -27.24 30.69 -36.57
C GLU A 9 -27.08 29.95 -35.24
N HIS A 10 -28.09 29.16 -34.85
CA HIS A 10 -28.05 28.40 -33.60
C HIS A 10 -26.94 27.35 -33.59
N LEU A 11 -26.81 26.57 -34.67
CA LEU A 11 -25.81 25.50 -34.77
C LEU A 11 -24.38 26.06 -34.79
N ILE A 12 -24.15 27.15 -35.53
CA ILE A 12 -22.83 27.79 -35.59
C ILE A 12 -22.48 28.44 -34.25
N SER A 13 -23.44 29.10 -33.59
CA SER A 13 -23.21 29.67 -32.25
C SER A 13 -22.87 28.58 -31.23
N ASN A 14 -23.52 27.41 -31.29
CA ASN A 14 -23.17 26.28 -30.44
C ASN A 14 -21.76 25.72 -30.72
N LEU A 15 -21.28 25.76 -31.97
CA LEU A 15 -19.89 25.39 -32.28
C LEU A 15 -18.89 26.35 -31.63
N TYR A 16 -19.15 27.66 -31.67
CA TYR A 16 -18.29 28.65 -31.01
C TYR A 16 -18.28 28.48 -29.48
N ARG A 17 -19.45 28.27 -28.86
CA ARG A 17 -19.53 28.00 -27.42
C ARG A 17 -18.80 26.72 -27.03
N SER A 18 -18.98 25.64 -27.79
CA SER A 18 -18.39 24.34 -27.47
C SER A 18 -16.89 24.24 -27.75
N LEU A 19 -16.36 25.01 -28.70
CA LEU A 19 -14.95 24.91 -29.11
C LEU A 19 -14.08 26.07 -28.58
N LEU A 20 -14.66 27.26 -28.39
CA LEU A 20 -13.94 28.48 -28.00
C LEU A 20 -14.49 29.11 -26.71
N ASN A 21 -15.50 28.52 -26.07
CA ASN A 21 -16.12 29.01 -24.84
C ASN A 21 -16.59 30.48 -24.89
N ARG A 22 -17.08 30.93 -26.06
CA ARG A 22 -17.63 32.28 -26.25
C ARG A 22 -18.72 32.31 -27.31
N GLU A 23 -19.45 33.42 -27.37
CA GLU A 23 -20.34 33.73 -28.49
C GLU A 23 -19.53 34.09 -29.75
N PRO A 24 -19.99 33.74 -30.96
CA PRO A 24 -19.41 34.25 -32.20
C PRO A 24 -19.63 35.77 -32.30
N ASP A 25 -18.72 36.46 -32.97
CA ASP A 25 -18.94 37.88 -33.28
C ASP A 25 -20.08 38.01 -34.31
N GLU A 26 -20.88 39.07 -34.21
CA GLU A 26 -22.10 39.21 -35.00
C GLU A 26 -21.81 39.27 -36.51
N VAL A 27 -20.68 39.85 -36.91
CA VAL A 27 -20.27 39.98 -38.31
C VAL A 27 -19.82 38.64 -38.89
N GLY A 28 -18.98 37.91 -38.16
CA GLY A 28 -18.48 36.58 -38.50
C GLY A 28 -19.59 35.54 -38.52
N LEU A 29 -20.53 35.60 -37.56
CA LEU A 29 -21.70 34.73 -37.54
C LEU A 29 -22.56 34.92 -38.80
N LYS A 30 -22.91 36.17 -39.14
CA LYS A 30 -23.70 36.48 -40.35
C LYS A 30 -22.99 36.01 -41.62
N HIS A 31 -21.67 36.16 -41.69
CA HIS A 31 -20.88 35.68 -42.82
C HIS A 31 -20.93 34.15 -42.96
N LYS A 32 -20.71 33.41 -41.88
CA LYS A 32 -20.70 31.93 -41.89
C LYS A 32 -22.09 31.35 -42.13
N VAL A 33 -23.14 31.95 -41.55
CA VAL A 33 -24.54 31.58 -41.78
C VAL A 33 -24.90 31.72 -43.25
N ARG A 34 -24.58 32.86 -43.88
CA ARG A 34 -24.85 33.08 -45.30
C ARG A 34 -24.22 32.00 -46.18
N ARG A 35 -22.95 31.66 -45.94
CA ARG A 35 -22.21 30.64 -46.70
C ARG A 35 -22.75 29.23 -46.46
N ALA A 36 -23.16 28.93 -45.23
CA ALA A 36 -23.78 27.65 -44.89
C ALA A 36 -25.16 27.47 -45.57
N VAL A 37 -26.00 28.51 -45.57
CA VAL A 37 -27.31 28.48 -46.24
C VAL A 37 -27.17 28.41 -47.76
N ALA A 38 -26.13 29.02 -48.33
CA ALA A 38 -25.79 28.91 -49.75
C ALA A 38 -25.14 27.55 -50.14
N ALA A 39 -24.96 26.64 -49.17
CA ALA A 39 -24.25 25.36 -49.34
C ALA A 39 -22.80 25.48 -49.83
N GLU A 40 -22.18 26.65 -49.65
CA GLU A 40 -20.77 26.90 -49.98
C GLU A 40 -19.81 26.38 -48.90
N MET A 41 -20.35 26.05 -47.72
CA MET A 41 -19.57 25.57 -46.59
C MET A 41 -20.45 24.72 -45.68
N SER A 42 -19.99 23.53 -45.29
CA SER A 42 -20.72 22.68 -44.34
C SER A 42 -20.43 23.09 -42.88
N LEU A 43 -21.27 22.62 -41.94
CA LEU A 43 -20.99 22.78 -40.50
C LEU A 43 -19.67 22.12 -40.09
N GLU A 44 -19.28 21.03 -40.76
CA GLU A 44 -18.02 20.35 -40.50
C GLU A 44 -16.81 21.14 -41.01
N ASP A 45 -16.96 21.87 -42.13
CA ASP A 45 -15.91 22.78 -42.61
C ASP A 45 -15.72 23.95 -41.65
N ILE A 46 -16.83 24.52 -41.13
CA ILE A 46 -16.79 25.56 -40.09
C ILE A 46 -16.10 25.04 -38.83
N ARG A 47 -16.44 23.81 -38.41
CA ARG A 47 -15.80 23.15 -37.26
C ARG A 47 -14.29 23.03 -37.48
N ARG A 48 -13.85 22.53 -38.64
CA ARG A 48 -12.41 22.40 -38.97
C ARG A 48 -11.70 23.75 -39.00
N GLU A 49 -12.32 24.77 -39.58
CA GLU A 49 -11.77 26.12 -39.63
C GLU A 49 -11.53 26.69 -38.22
N ILE A 50 -12.50 26.50 -37.32
CA ILE A 50 -12.36 26.86 -35.90
C ILE A 50 -11.20 26.06 -35.28
N LEU A 51 -11.18 24.73 -35.44
CA LEU A 51 -10.12 23.87 -34.88
C LEU A 51 -8.71 24.23 -35.38
N SER A 52 -8.59 24.78 -36.59
CA SER A 52 -7.31 25.24 -37.17
C SER A 52 -6.99 26.70 -36.92
N SER A 53 -7.85 27.44 -36.22
CA SER A 53 -7.67 28.88 -36.01
C SER A 53 -6.60 29.16 -34.95
N ILE A 54 -5.89 30.28 -35.11
CA ILE A 54 -4.94 30.78 -34.08
C ILE A 54 -5.67 30.96 -32.75
N GLU A 55 -6.94 31.33 -32.76
CA GLU A 55 -7.75 31.52 -31.56
C GLU A 55 -8.00 30.19 -30.84
N TYR A 56 -8.39 29.14 -31.55
CA TYR A 56 -8.47 27.79 -30.99
C TYR A 56 -7.11 27.32 -30.51
N GLU A 57 -6.05 27.51 -31.29
CA GLU A 57 -4.68 27.26 -30.84
C GLU A 57 -4.26 28.11 -29.63
N THR A 58 -4.86 29.27 -29.37
CA THR A 58 -4.51 30.15 -28.24
C THR A 58 -5.30 29.79 -26.99
N ILE A 59 -6.57 29.44 -27.14
CA ILE A 59 -7.43 28.90 -26.06
C ILE A 59 -6.95 27.50 -25.66
N HIS A 60 -6.46 26.71 -26.62
CA HIS A 60 -5.94 25.35 -26.42
C HIS A 60 -4.42 25.28 -26.50
N LYS A 61 -3.72 26.43 -26.54
CA LYS A 61 -2.27 26.49 -26.34
C LYS A 61 -2.06 26.11 -24.91
N LYS A 62 -1.38 24.97 -24.71
CA LYS A 62 -0.89 24.58 -23.40
C LYS A 62 -0.27 25.82 -22.75
N PRO A 63 -0.71 26.24 -21.56
CA PRO A 63 0.11 27.16 -20.78
C PRO A 63 1.51 26.55 -20.74
N VAL A 64 2.53 27.38 -21.00
CA VAL A 64 3.91 27.00 -20.69
C VAL A 64 4.01 27.00 -19.17
N VAL A 65 3.45 25.96 -18.56
CA VAL A 65 3.84 25.52 -17.23
C VAL A 65 5.29 25.09 -17.42
N PRO A 66 6.24 25.61 -16.62
CA PRO A 66 7.60 25.10 -16.67
C PRO A 66 7.51 23.59 -16.53
N THR A 67 7.96 22.86 -17.56
CA THR A 67 8.19 21.43 -17.39
C THR A 67 9.11 21.32 -16.17
N PRO A 68 8.73 20.61 -15.10
CA PRO A 68 9.62 20.43 -13.98
C PRO A 68 10.95 19.93 -14.53
N GLU A 69 12.06 20.54 -14.12
CA GLU A 69 13.38 19.98 -14.44
C GLU A 69 13.34 18.48 -14.07
N ALA A 70 13.90 17.62 -14.92
CA ALA A 70 13.73 16.17 -14.79
C ALA A 70 14.12 15.62 -13.39
N ASP A 71 15.00 16.33 -12.68
CA ASP A 71 15.47 16.01 -11.34
C ASP A 71 14.46 16.35 -10.20
N ASN A 72 13.36 17.06 -10.53
CA ASN A 72 12.33 17.50 -9.58
C ASN A 72 10.96 16.81 -9.78
N ILE A 73 10.86 15.82 -10.66
CA ILE A 73 9.61 15.07 -10.88
C ILE A 73 9.44 14.02 -9.79
N MET A 74 8.38 14.13 -9.00
CA MET A 74 8.03 13.11 -7.99
C MET A 74 7.41 11.91 -8.68
N ARG A 75 8.06 10.75 -8.58
CA ARG A 75 7.53 9.47 -9.05
C ARG A 75 7.43 8.50 -7.88
N GLY A 76 6.21 8.08 -7.60
CA GLY A 76 5.89 7.10 -6.57
C GLY A 76 4.91 6.05 -7.07
N CYS A 77 4.68 5.01 -6.27
CA CYS A 77 3.67 3.99 -6.53
C CYS A 77 3.07 3.55 -5.20
N PHE A 78 1.81 3.91 -4.95
CA PHE A 78 1.13 3.64 -3.69
C PHE A 78 0.31 2.35 -3.74
N LEU A 79 -0.24 1.97 -4.91
CA LEU A 79 -0.91 0.69 -5.16
C LEU A 79 -0.31 -0.01 -6.38
N ALA A 80 0.20 -1.21 -6.16
CA ALA A 80 0.57 -2.13 -7.22
C ALA A 80 -0.17 -3.46 -7.06
N ASN A 81 -0.39 -4.14 -8.18
CA ASN A 81 -1.03 -5.45 -8.28
C ASN A 81 -2.41 -5.48 -7.62
N GLY A 82 -3.26 -4.50 -7.97
CA GLY A 82 -4.59 -4.35 -7.39
C GLY A 82 -4.55 -4.19 -5.87
N ALA A 83 -3.70 -3.29 -5.38
CA ALA A 83 -3.45 -3.02 -3.96
C ALA A 83 -2.85 -4.18 -3.13
N ARG A 84 -2.48 -5.31 -3.74
CA ARG A 84 -1.81 -6.42 -3.03
C ARG A 84 -0.37 -6.11 -2.64
N PHE A 85 0.20 -5.08 -3.24
CA PHE A 85 1.44 -4.47 -2.82
C PHE A 85 1.19 -2.97 -2.64
N THR A 86 1.56 -2.43 -1.48
CA THR A 86 1.32 -1.02 -1.17
C THR A 86 2.40 -0.49 -0.25
N THR A 87 2.84 0.73 -0.53
CA THR A 87 3.76 1.48 0.33
C THR A 87 3.06 1.99 1.59
N HIS A 88 1.72 2.02 1.64
CA HIS A 88 0.96 2.40 2.85
C HIS A 88 1.30 1.49 4.03
N ALA A 89 1.54 0.20 3.77
CA ALA A 89 1.88 -0.79 4.77
C ALA A 89 3.35 -0.76 5.25
N TYR A 90 4.21 0.10 4.67
CA TYR A 90 5.66 0.07 4.86
C TYR A 90 6.11 0.10 6.34
N LEU A 91 5.40 0.85 7.17
CA LEU A 91 5.69 0.98 8.60
C LEU A 91 4.94 -0.01 9.49
N SER A 92 4.18 -0.94 8.91
CA SER A 92 3.46 -1.95 9.68
C SER A 92 4.42 -2.90 10.39
N ASP A 93 4.10 -3.22 11.64
CA ASP A 93 4.77 -4.28 12.40
C ASP A 93 4.35 -5.69 11.93
N LYS A 94 3.39 -5.79 11.02
CA LYS A 94 2.93 -7.05 10.42
C LYS A 94 3.73 -7.47 9.20
N ILE A 95 4.52 -6.57 8.61
CA ILE A 95 5.45 -6.90 7.54
C ILE A 95 6.87 -7.03 8.10
N THR A 96 7.66 -7.95 7.55
CA THR A 96 9.06 -8.14 7.94
C THR A 96 9.94 -7.03 7.37
N ASP A 97 11.18 -6.92 7.88
CA ASP A 97 12.14 -5.96 7.34
C ASP A 97 12.54 -6.31 5.90
N GLU A 98 12.56 -7.60 5.53
CA GLU A 98 12.79 -8.03 4.15
C GLU A 98 11.65 -7.59 3.22
N GLN A 99 10.40 -7.66 3.69
CA GLN A 99 9.25 -7.16 2.90
C GLN A 99 9.30 -5.64 2.74
N ALA A 100 9.71 -4.91 3.79
CA ALA A 100 9.96 -3.47 3.68
C ALA A 100 11.11 -3.18 2.69
N GLU A 101 12.21 -3.94 2.70
CA GLU A 101 13.30 -3.78 1.73
C GLU A 101 12.85 -4.08 0.29
N GLN A 102 12.01 -5.09 0.08
CA GLN A 102 11.40 -5.38 -1.22
C GLN A 102 10.56 -4.21 -1.73
N ILE A 103 9.87 -3.49 -0.83
CA ILE A 103 9.13 -2.29 -1.21
C ILE A 103 10.08 -1.23 -1.78
N CYS A 104 11.18 -0.94 -1.09
CA CYS A 104 12.18 0.02 -1.56
C CYS A 104 12.84 -0.42 -2.87
N GLN A 105 13.19 -1.70 -3.01
CA GLN A 105 13.77 -2.26 -4.23
C GLN A 105 12.82 -2.11 -5.42
N PHE A 106 11.53 -2.44 -5.24
CA PHE A 106 10.51 -2.26 -6.26
C PHE A 106 10.43 -0.80 -6.71
N LEU A 107 10.31 0.15 -5.77
CA LEU A 107 10.27 1.56 -6.11
C LEU A 107 11.48 1.99 -6.94
N ARG A 108 12.69 1.56 -6.57
CA ARG A 108 13.91 1.88 -7.33
C ARG A 108 13.95 1.22 -8.71
N LEU A 109 13.52 -0.02 -8.81
CA LEU A 109 13.42 -0.74 -10.09
C LEU A 109 12.44 -0.04 -11.05
N GLU A 110 11.35 0.48 -10.51
CA GLU A 110 10.35 1.24 -11.27
C GLU A 110 10.75 2.69 -11.58
N GLY A 111 11.95 3.10 -11.16
CA GLY A 111 12.43 4.47 -11.34
C GLY A 111 11.71 5.50 -10.46
N CYS A 112 11.02 5.06 -9.40
CA CYS A 112 10.47 5.94 -8.38
C CYS A 112 11.59 6.57 -7.55
N ASP A 113 11.37 7.83 -7.15
CA ASP A 113 12.28 8.61 -6.32
C ASP A 113 11.70 8.90 -4.93
N THR A 114 10.41 8.64 -4.71
CA THR A 114 9.74 8.82 -3.43
C THR A 114 9.12 7.54 -2.87
N LEU A 115 9.13 7.43 -1.54
CA LEU A 115 8.37 6.49 -0.75
C LEU A 115 7.23 7.24 -0.03
N ASP A 116 6.01 7.00 -0.49
CA ASP A 116 4.76 7.48 0.10
C ASP A 116 4.23 6.44 1.10
N PHE A 117 4.34 6.70 2.41
CA PHE A 117 3.97 5.73 3.45
C PHE A 117 2.93 6.28 4.42
N SER A 118 2.08 5.40 4.96
CA SER A 118 1.07 5.76 5.94
C SER A 118 1.60 5.65 7.37
N ILE A 119 1.15 6.54 8.26
CA ILE A 119 1.45 6.52 9.70
C ILE A 119 0.33 5.86 10.50
N CYS A 120 -0.92 6.13 10.12
CA CYS A 120 -2.13 5.64 10.77
C CYS A 120 -3.06 5.05 9.69
N LEU A 121 -3.15 3.72 9.66
CA LEU A 121 -3.89 2.90 8.70
C LEU A 121 -4.52 1.72 9.45
N ASP A 122 -5.82 1.48 9.34
CA ASP A 122 -6.47 0.33 10.01
C ASP A 122 -6.43 -0.96 9.19
N GLY A 123 -6.10 -0.87 7.90
CA GLY A 123 -5.81 -2.03 7.07
C GLY A 123 -6.92 -2.36 6.07
N ASP A 124 -7.39 -1.37 5.31
CA ASP A 124 -8.44 -1.48 4.29
C ASP A 124 -8.05 -2.20 3.00
N TYR A 125 -7.27 -3.26 3.15
CA TYR A 125 -6.96 -4.17 2.05
C TYR A 125 -7.64 -5.53 2.27
N GLU A 126 -8.63 -5.61 3.17
CA GLU A 126 -9.37 -6.86 3.45
C GLU A 126 -10.04 -7.41 2.19
N ASN A 127 -10.55 -6.52 1.34
CA ASN A 127 -11.16 -6.87 0.04
C ASN A 127 -10.18 -7.54 -0.93
N VAL A 128 -8.87 -7.36 -0.72
CA VAL A 128 -7.79 -8.00 -1.48
C VAL A 128 -6.98 -9.01 -0.65
N GLY A 129 -7.46 -9.34 0.56
CA GLY A 129 -6.90 -10.37 1.43
C GLY A 129 -5.75 -9.91 2.33
N LEU A 130 -5.54 -8.60 2.52
CA LEU A 130 -4.49 -8.03 3.36
C LEU A 130 -5.10 -7.22 4.50
N ASN A 131 -4.84 -7.59 5.75
CA ASN A 131 -5.15 -6.77 6.92
C ASN A 131 -3.83 -6.41 7.60
N ILE A 132 -3.27 -5.26 7.20
CA ILE A 132 -1.93 -4.80 7.58
C ILE A 132 -2.06 -3.38 8.16
N PRO A 133 -2.42 -3.25 9.45
CA PRO A 133 -2.54 -1.95 10.07
C PRO A 133 -1.18 -1.30 10.29
N VAL A 134 -1.17 0.03 10.38
CA VAL A 134 -0.02 0.84 10.78
C VAL A 134 -0.47 1.80 11.87
N PHE A 135 0.19 1.72 13.04
CA PHE A 135 0.04 2.71 14.10
C PHE A 135 1.38 2.98 14.74
N ILE A 136 1.89 4.20 14.61
CA ILE A 136 3.15 4.57 15.26
C ILE A 136 2.92 4.85 16.74
N THR A 137 3.63 4.12 17.58
CA THR A 137 3.63 4.23 19.04
C THR A 137 5.06 4.27 19.56
N ARG A 138 5.24 4.51 20.86
CA ARG A 138 6.57 4.40 21.49
C ARG A 138 7.20 3.01 21.33
N ALA A 139 6.39 1.95 21.24
CA ALA A 139 6.88 0.57 21.19
C ALA A 139 7.51 0.20 19.84
N ASN A 140 7.03 0.78 18.74
CA ASN A 140 7.52 0.48 17.39
C ASN A 140 8.27 1.66 16.72
N LEU A 141 8.44 2.77 17.42
CA LEU A 141 9.12 3.97 16.93
C LEU A 141 10.53 3.68 16.40
N ASP A 142 11.33 2.87 17.11
CA ASP A 142 12.69 2.56 16.68
C ASP A 142 12.72 1.68 15.42
N MET A 143 11.74 0.80 15.24
CA MET A 143 11.58 0.04 14.00
C MET A 143 11.25 0.99 12.84
N ALA A 144 10.28 1.87 13.04
CA ALA A 144 9.88 2.84 12.02
C ALA A 144 11.05 3.76 11.61
N ARG A 145 11.80 4.28 12.59
CA ARG A 145 13.01 5.08 12.33
C ARG A 145 14.02 4.32 11.48
N ARG A 146 14.38 3.09 11.88
CA ARG A 146 15.35 2.29 11.12
C ARG A 146 14.91 2.02 9.69
N ARG A 147 13.62 1.77 9.45
CA ARG A 147 13.09 1.57 8.10
C ARG A 147 13.18 2.85 7.26
N LEU A 148 12.74 3.98 7.81
CA LEU A 148 12.82 5.26 7.11
C LEU A 148 14.28 5.67 6.83
N ASP A 149 15.17 5.55 7.82
CA ASP A 149 16.61 5.81 7.66
C ASP A 149 17.19 4.90 6.55
N ARG A 150 16.81 3.61 6.53
CA ARG A 150 17.21 2.66 5.48
C ARG A 150 16.71 3.06 4.10
N ALA A 151 15.44 3.48 3.97
CA ALA A 151 14.87 3.94 2.70
C ALA A 151 15.62 5.15 2.14
N GLN A 152 16.00 6.10 3.00
CA GLN A 152 16.75 7.29 2.60
C GLN A 152 18.22 6.97 2.32
N ASP A 153 18.93 6.42 3.30
CA ASP A 153 20.38 6.31 3.26
C ASP A 153 20.86 5.23 2.27
N HIS A 154 20.08 4.15 2.12
CA HIS A 154 20.46 3.04 1.26
C HIS A 154 19.86 3.12 -0.14
N TYR A 155 18.58 3.49 -0.24
CA TYR A 155 17.87 3.50 -1.52
C TYR A 155 17.77 4.90 -2.14
N GLY A 156 18.10 5.95 -1.39
CA GLY A 156 18.01 7.33 -1.88
C GLY A 156 16.57 7.79 -2.11
N LEU A 157 15.60 7.19 -1.43
CA LEU A 157 14.19 7.54 -1.58
C LEU A 157 13.85 8.79 -0.75
N LYS A 158 13.18 9.76 -1.37
CA LYS A 158 12.57 10.90 -0.68
C LYS A 158 11.34 10.42 0.08
N LEU A 159 11.14 10.94 1.28
CA LEU A 159 10.08 10.45 2.16
C LEU A 159 8.86 11.37 2.16
N THR A 160 7.70 10.81 1.82
CA THR A 160 6.39 11.45 1.91
C THR A 160 5.53 10.73 2.94
N ALA A 161 5.18 11.43 4.02
CA ALA A 161 4.43 10.86 5.13
C ALA A 161 2.95 11.19 5.02
N TRP A 162 2.11 10.16 4.97
CA TRP A 162 0.65 10.28 5.00
C TRP A 162 0.18 10.06 6.42
N MET A 163 -0.41 11.09 7.04
CA MET A 163 -0.80 11.04 8.45
C MET A 163 -1.85 9.95 8.69
N GLN A 164 -3.09 10.18 8.27
CA GLN A 164 -4.19 9.26 8.53
C GLN A 164 -4.86 8.82 7.24
N SER A 165 -5.38 7.59 7.21
CA SER A 165 -6.24 7.12 6.15
C SER A 165 -7.73 7.11 6.52
N ASP A 166 -8.58 6.98 5.51
CA ASP A 166 -10.05 7.02 5.55
C ASP A 166 -10.69 5.77 6.19
N ASP A 167 -9.90 4.71 6.29
CA ASP A 167 -10.30 3.44 6.86
C ASP A 167 -10.33 3.40 8.40
N ARG A 168 -11.39 2.78 8.89
CA ARG A 168 -12.01 3.04 10.20
C ARG A 168 -11.10 2.77 11.39
N MET A 169 -10.51 3.78 12.03
CA MET A 169 -9.96 3.57 13.39
C MET A 169 -10.31 4.58 14.48
N ASN A 170 -10.53 3.99 15.65
CA ASN A 170 -10.81 4.59 16.95
C ASN A 170 -9.53 4.87 17.76
N PHE A 171 -8.34 4.83 17.12
CA PHE A 171 -7.05 4.91 17.82
C PHE A 171 -6.81 6.29 18.45
N VAL A 172 -7.14 7.34 17.70
CA VAL A 172 -7.19 8.72 18.19
C VAL A 172 -8.60 9.22 17.93
N ASP A 173 -9.18 9.96 18.88
CA ASP A 173 -10.48 10.59 18.68
C ASP A 173 -10.39 11.55 17.49
N ARG A 174 -11.01 11.14 16.37
CA ARG A 174 -11.01 11.88 15.11
C ARG A 174 -11.77 13.20 15.17
N ASN A 175 -12.64 13.38 16.16
CA ASN A 175 -13.43 14.60 16.32
C ASN A 175 -12.75 15.61 17.26
N SER A 176 -11.69 15.19 17.96
CA SER A 176 -11.00 16.04 18.93
C SER A 176 -9.71 16.59 18.34
N PHE A 177 -9.72 17.89 18.03
CA PHE A 177 -8.53 18.63 17.61
C PHE A 177 -7.36 18.43 18.58
N THR A 178 -7.62 18.48 19.89
CA THR A 178 -6.60 18.25 20.92
C THR A 178 -6.06 16.82 20.90
N ALA A 179 -6.90 15.80 20.75
CA ALA A 179 -6.42 14.41 20.68
C ALA A 179 -5.55 14.19 19.44
N GLN A 180 -5.99 14.71 18.29
CA GLN A 180 -5.25 14.67 17.03
C GLN A 180 -3.89 15.36 17.15
N THR A 181 -3.86 16.64 17.53
CA THR A 181 -2.61 17.40 17.62
C THR A 181 -1.63 16.84 18.65
N ASN A 182 -2.11 16.23 19.75
CA ASN A 182 -1.24 15.56 20.72
C ASN A 182 -0.55 14.31 20.13
N TYR A 183 -1.30 13.46 19.43
CA TYR A 183 -0.74 12.29 18.77
C TYR A 183 0.24 12.68 17.67
N TRP A 184 -0.17 13.59 16.79
CA TRP A 184 0.64 14.03 15.67
C TRP A 184 1.88 14.80 16.11
N THR A 185 1.82 15.55 17.22
CA THR A 185 3.02 16.14 17.84
C THR A 185 4.04 15.06 18.19
N PHE A 186 3.62 13.96 18.82
CA PHE A 186 4.52 12.86 19.15
C PHE A 186 5.14 12.25 17.88
N VAL A 187 4.34 11.91 16.88
CA VAL A 187 4.83 11.31 15.62
C VAL A 187 5.79 12.28 14.91
N ILE A 188 5.39 13.54 14.72
CA ILE A 188 6.18 14.52 13.96
C ILE A 188 7.53 14.74 14.64
N ASP A 189 7.53 15.02 15.95
CA ASP A 189 8.76 15.38 16.66
C ASP A 189 9.72 14.20 16.80
N ASN A 190 9.21 12.96 16.79
CA ASN A 190 10.02 11.76 17.06
C ASN A 190 10.33 10.92 15.82
N LEU A 191 9.52 10.98 14.77
CA LEU A 191 9.70 10.17 13.56
C LEU A 191 10.01 11.04 12.35
N LEU A 192 9.16 12.03 12.04
CA LEU A 192 9.20 12.70 10.74
C LEU A 192 10.22 13.84 10.63
N LYS A 193 10.43 14.61 11.71
CA LYS A 193 11.29 15.77 11.70
C LYS A 193 12.72 15.40 11.30
N GLY A 194 13.20 16.01 10.22
CA GLY A 194 14.53 15.72 9.65
C GLY A 194 14.58 14.47 8.76
N ARG A 195 13.45 13.84 8.46
CA ARG A 195 13.33 12.69 7.56
C ARG A 195 12.39 12.95 6.39
N ALA A 196 11.16 13.36 6.65
CA ALA A 196 10.15 13.59 5.61
C ALA A 196 10.32 14.97 4.95
N GLU A 197 10.12 15.03 3.63
CA GLU A 197 10.11 16.28 2.86
C GLU A 197 8.69 16.82 2.68
N VAL A 198 7.72 15.91 2.60
CA VAL A 198 6.31 16.22 2.46
C VAL A 198 5.52 15.48 3.54
N VAL A 199 4.58 16.18 4.17
CA VAL A 199 3.60 15.59 5.08
C VAL A 199 2.20 15.84 4.51
N VAL A 200 1.53 14.76 4.12
CA VAL A 200 0.16 14.78 3.60
C VAL A 200 -0.79 14.69 4.79
N LEU A 201 -1.75 15.63 4.86
CA LEU A 201 -2.71 15.72 5.98
C LEU A 201 -3.46 14.41 6.23
N GLY A 202 -3.76 13.67 5.17
CA GLY A 202 -4.33 12.33 5.23
C GLY A 202 -4.82 11.87 3.88
N LEU A 203 -4.97 10.56 3.70
CA LEU A 203 -5.67 9.97 2.56
C LEU A 203 -7.14 10.33 2.70
N GLU A 204 -7.66 11.10 1.73
CA GLU A 204 -9.09 11.38 1.62
C GLU A 204 -9.68 12.04 2.89
N ALA A 205 -8.92 12.96 3.50
CA ALA A 205 -9.19 13.54 4.82
C ALA A 205 -10.60 14.14 5.01
N LEU A 206 -11.27 14.52 3.93
CA LEU A 206 -12.64 15.03 3.96
C LEU A 206 -13.71 13.95 4.12
N GLU A 207 -13.38 12.66 4.15
CA GLU A 207 -14.32 11.60 4.53
C GLU A 207 -14.56 11.56 6.05
N TYR A 208 -13.53 11.89 6.84
CA TYR A 208 -13.55 11.71 8.30
C TYR A 208 -13.30 12.97 9.12
N TRP A 209 -12.70 14.02 8.56
CA TRP A 209 -12.50 15.32 9.23
C TRP A 209 -13.38 16.43 8.63
N TRP A 210 -14.64 16.09 8.39
CA TRP A 210 -15.59 16.90 7.62
C TRP A 210 -16.45 17.88 8.45
N ARG A 211 -16.55 17.73 9.78
CA ARG A 211 -17.38 18.63 10.63
C ARG A 211 -16.82 18.94 12.01
N THR A 212 -16.74 20.24 12.29
CA THR A 212 -16.77 20.88 13.62
C THR A 212 -17.88 21.95 13.63
N ASP A 213 -18.17 22.53 14.79
CA ASP A 213 -19.10 23.67 14.90
C ASP A 213 -18.60 24.93 14.14
N SER A 214 -17.32 24.97 13.76
CA SER A 214 -16.62 26.07 13.05
C SER A 214 -16.31 25.81 11.58
N GLY A 215 -16.51 24.58 11.06
CA GLY A 215 -16.18 24.22 9.67
C GLY A 215 -15.64 22.79 9.52
N PHE A 216 -14.58 22.63 8.72
CA PHE A 216 -13.90 21.35 8.51
C PHE A 216 -12.77 21.19 9.52
N LEU A 217 -12.76 20.12 10.33
CA LEU A 217 -11.62 19.81 11.21
C LEU A 217 -10.32 19.67 10.39
N ALA A 218 -10.43 19.17 9.16
CA ALA A 218 -9.31 19.08 8.23
C ALA A 218 -8.64 20.44 7.96
N LYS A 219 -9.41 21.53 7.92
CA LYS A 219 -8.87 22.88 7.74
C LYS A 219 -8.05 23.33 8.95
N GLU A 220 -8.58 23.12 10.16
CA GLU A 220 -7.89 23.48 11.40
C GLU A 220 -6.62 22.63 11.59
N LEU A 221 -6.70 21.32 11.33
CA LEU A 221 -5.55 20.42 11.40
C LEU A 221 -4.51 20.73 10.31
N GLY A 222 -4.94 21.09 9.10
CA GLY A 222 -4.05 21.50 8.02
C GLY A 222 -3.26 22.76 8.37
N GLN A 223 -3.92 23.78 8.93
CA GLN A 223 -3.24 24.98 9.41
C GLN A 223 -2.26 24.67 10.55
N TRP A 224 -2.69 23.88 11.54
CA TRP A 224 -1.81 23.45 12.63
C TRP A 224 -0.59 22.69 12.12
N LEU A 225 -0.79 21.79 11.16
CA LEU A 225 0.27 20.99 10.56
C LEU A 225 1.28 21.91 9.86
N LYS A 226 0.79 22.90 9.10
CA LYS A 226 1.64 23.92 8.45
C LYS A 226 2.49 24.65 9.47
N ASP A 227 1.90 25.16 10.54
CA ASP A 227 2.63 25.85 11.60
C ASP A 227 3.69 24.94 12.26
N LYS A 228 3.38 23.64 12.40
CA LYS A 228 4.27 22.65 13.03
C LYS A 228 5.48 22.28 12.16
N VAL A 229 5.33 22.22 10.83
CA VAL A 229 6.36 21.66 9.92
C VAL A 229 6.99 22.66 8.96
N ALA A 230 6.49 23.91 8.89
CA ALA A 230 6.87 24.91 7.88
C ALA A 230 8.38 25.18 7.71
N THR A 231 9.21 24.87 8.72
CA THR A 231 10.66 25.11 8.66
C THR A 231 11.45 23.99 7.99
N TRP A 232 10.85 22.83 7.71
CA TRP A 232 11.58 21.67 7.19
C TRP A 232 10.79 20.77 6.22
N ALA A 233 9.46 20.85 6.18
CA ALA A 233 8.64 20.09 5.23
C ALA A 233 7.56 20.94 4.57
N LYS A 234 7.09 20.45 3.42
CA LYS A 234 5.88 20.94 2.74
C LYS A 234 4.66 20.20 3.27
N VAL A 235 3.53 20.90 3.31
CA VAL A 235 2.24 20.30 3.65
C VAL A 235 1.45 20.05 2.38
N ALA A 236 0.98 18.81 2.24
CA ALA A 236 0.17 18.38 1.13
C ALA A 236 -1.25 18.02 1.56
N PHE A 237 -2.19 18.14 0.62
CA PHE A 237 -3.57 17.74 0.81
C PHE A 237 -4.00 16.77 -0.28
N HIS A 238 -4.46 15.59 0.12
CA HIS A 238 -5.09 14.62 -0.78
C HIS A 238 -6.58 14.91 -0.91
N THR A 239 -7.06 15.09 -2.14
CA THR A 239 -8.47 15.32 -2.42
C THR A 239 -9.25 14.02 -2.42
N LEU A 240 -10.55 14.05 -2.13
CA LEU A 240 -11.46 13.04 -2.70
C LEU A 240 -11.49 13.20 -4.22
N ALA A 241 -11.98 12.21 -4.95
CA ALA A 241 -12.13 12.30 -6.40
C ALA A 241 -12.83 13.61 -6.83
N ASP A 242 -12.10 14.45 -7.57
CA ASP A 242 -12.53 15.74 -8.11
C ASP A 242 -12.96 16.80 -7.06
N ASP A 243 -12.57 16.65 -5.80
CA ASP A 243 -12.99 17.56 -4.71
C ASP A 243 -12.08 18.78 -4.54
N GLU A 244 -12.70 19.95 -4.58
CA GLU A 244 -11.99 21.24 -4.58
C GLU A 244 -12.13 22.03 -3.27
N ARG A 245 -12.87 21.53 -2.27
CA ARG A 245 -13.37 22.32 -1.13
C ARG A 245 -12.29 23.03 -0.32
N LEU A 246 -11.11 22.44 -0.20
CA LEU A 246 -9.99 23.02 0.58
C LEU A 246 -8.86 23.57 -0.28
N LEU A 247 -8.93 23.49 -1.61
CA LEU A 247 -7.77 23.79 -2.47
C LEU A 247 -7.33 25.27 -2.46
N THR A 248 -8.18 26.17 -1.97
CA THR A 248 -7.85 27.59 -1.77
C THR A 248 -7.09 27.88 -0.48
N GLU A 249 -7.00 26.92 0.45
CA GLU A 249 -6.40 27.15 1.77
C GLU A 249 -4.88 27.38 1.69
N GLU A 250 -4.37 28.43 2.33
CA GLU A 250 -2.96 28.85 2.25
C GLU A 250 -1.98 27.84 2.84
N TRP A 251 -2.44 26.99 3.77
CA TRP A 251 -1.60 25.97 4.40
C TRP A 251 -1.21 24.83 3.44
N ILE A 252 -1.89 24.69 2.30
CA ILE A 252 -1.58 23.67 1.29
C ILE A 252 -0.44 24.17 0.40
N ASP A 253 0.73 23.54 0.52
CA ASP A 253 1.85 23.77 -0.40
C ASP A 253 1.73 22.94 -1.69
N ILE A 254 1.18 21.72 -1.62
CA ILE A 254 1.10 20.77 -2.75
C ILE A 254 -0.28 20.10 -2.75
N ILE A 255 -0.90 20.02 -3.93
CA ILE A 255 -2.17 19.31 -4.12
C ILE A 255 -1.87 17.88 -4.57
N TYR A 256 -2.31 16.89 -3.81
CA TYR A 256 -2.31 15.50 -4.23
C TYR A 256 -3.70 15.19 -4.79
N ALA A 257 -3.83 15.24 -6.12
CA ALA A 257 -5.11 15.19 -6.80
C ALA A 257 -5.55 13.74 -7.08
N GLN A 258 -6.82 13.47 -6.83
CA GLN A 258 -7.49 12.21 -7.12
C GLN A 258 -8.56 12.41 -8.19
N THR A 259 -8.68 11.40 -9.05
CA THR A 259 -9.82 11.23 -9.96
C THR A 259 -10.44 9.87 -9.71
N LYS A 260 -11.60 9.59 -10.29
CA LYS A 260 -12.11 8.21 -10.32
C LYS A 260 -11.13 7.31 -11.08
N PHE A 261 -10.94 6.06 -10.63
CA PHE A 261 -9.98 5.12 -11.23
C PHE A 261 -10.24 4.80 -12.72
N GLU A 262 -11.49 4.92 -13.17
CA GLU A 262 -11.89 4.75 -14.57
C GLU A 262 -11.63 5.99 -15.45
N SER A 263 -11.06 7.07 -14.90
CA SER A 263 -10.80 8.30 -15.64
C SER A 263 -9.83 8.07 -16.80
N ASN A 264 -10.14 8.65 -17.96
CA ASN A 264 -9.27 8.61 -19.12
C ASN A 264 -8.21 9.73 -19.07
N ILE A 265 -7.19 9.61 -19.92
CA ILE A 265 -6.07 10.56 -20.00
C ILE A 265 -6.55 12.01 -20.17
N LYS A 266 -7.55 12.26 -21.03
CA LYS A 266 -8.06 13.61 -21.28
C LYS A 266 -8.64 14.24 -20.01
N ARG A 267 -9.35 13.46 -19.18
CA ARG A 267 -9.89 13.95 -17.90
C ARG A 267 -8.76 14.35 -16.96
N ILE A 268 -7.75 13.49 -16.82
CA ILE A 268 -6.60 13.71 -15.95
C ILE A 268 -5.83 14.96 -16.38
N THR A 269 -5.51 15.10 -17.67
CA THR A 269 -4.78 16.27 -18.18
C THR A 269 -5.56 17.57 -18.00
N ASN A 270 -6.88 17.55 -18.24
CA ASN A 270 -7.72 18.73 -18.06
C ASN A 270 -7.77 19.15 -16.59
N LEU A 271 -7.92 18.19 -15.66
CA LEU A 271 -7.89 18.50 -14.23
C LEU A 271 -6.57 19.17 -13.83
N VAL A 272 -5.44 18.63 -14.25
CA VAL A 272 -4.12 19.21 -13.95
C VAL A 272 -4.02 20.65 -14.47
N ILE A 273 -4.42 20.89 -15.72
CA ILE A 273 -4.38 22.23 -16.33
C ILE A 273 -5.29 23.20 -15.56
N ASP A 274 -6.56 22.82 -15.40
CA ASP A 274 -7.59 23.66 -14.78
C ASP A 274 -7.21 24.02 -13.33
N TRP A 275 -6.75 23.03 -12.55
CA TRP A 275 -6.39 23.23 -11.15
C TRP A 275 -5.07 23.99 -11.00
N THR A 276 -4.10 23.79 -11.90
CA THR A 276 -2.84 24.56 -11.88
C THR A 276 -3.13 26.03 -12.14
N GLU A 277 -3.97 26.35 -13.13
CA GLU A 277 -4.37 27.73 -13.43
C GLU A 277 -5.16 28.36 -12.27
N LYS A 278 -6.14 27.62 -11.74
CA LYS A 278 -7.06 28.12 -10.73
C LYS A 278 -6.41 28.31 -9.36
N TYR A 279 -5.60 27.36 -8.91
CA TYR A 279 -5.07 27.34 -7.55
C TYR A 279 -3.62 27.79 -7.45
N GLN A 280 -2.88 27.82 -8.56
CA GLN A 280 -1.48 28.24 -8.61
C GLN A 280 -0.60 27.48 -7.60
N LYS A 281 -0.92 26.19 -7.39
CA LYS A 281 -0.20 25.28 -6.51
C LYS A 281 0.32 24.09 -7.32
N PRO A 282 1.51 23.55 -7.00
CA PRO A 282 1.98 22.30 -7.59
C PRO A 282 1.00 21.16 -7.37
N ILE A 283 0.84 20.32 -8.40
CA ILE A 283 -0.04 19.15 -8.38
C ILE A 283 0.78 17.87 -8.53
N VAL A 284 0.55 16.91 -7.65
CA VAL A 284 0.91 15.50 -7.82
C VAL A 284 -0.37 14.75 -8.13
N MET A 285 -0.44 14.04 -9.25
CA MET A 285 -1.58 13.15 -9.52
C MET A 285 -1.40 11.88 -8.69
N ALA A 286 -2.18 11.72 -7.63
CA ALA A 286 -1.96 10.69 -6.62
C ALA A 286 -2.78 9.44 -6.89
N GLU A 287 -4.09 9.56 -7.10
CA GLU A 287 -4.99 8.41 -7.24
C GLU A 287 -5.81 8.49 -8.54
N TYR A 288 -5.41 7.68 -9.52
CA TYR A 288 -6.10 7.61 -10.82
C TYR A 288 -6.06 6.21 -11.47
N SER A 289 -5.47 5.22 -10.79
CA SER A 289 -5.54 3.79 -11.13
C SER A 289 -5.32 2.94 -9.88
N MET A 290 -6.11 1.87 -9.69
CA MET A 290 -5.85 0.83 -8.67
C MET A 290 -4.74 -0.15 -9.06
N HIS A 291 -4.44 -0.21 -10.35
CA HIS A 291 -3.41 -1.06 -10.94
C HIS A 291 -2.27 -0.16 -11.43
N GLY A 292 -1.48 0.34 -10.49
CA GLY A 292 -0.38 1.27 -10.79
C GLY A 292 0.73 0.65 -11.63
N GLU A 293 0.82 -0.67 -11.68
CA GLU A 293 1.78 -1.44 -12.46
C GLU A 293 1.45 -1.52 -13.97
N LEU A 294 0.23 -1.17 -14.39
CA LEU A 294 -0.16 -1.36 -15.78
C LEU A 294 0.38 -0.24 -16.69
N PRO A 295 0.74 -0.55 -17.95
CA PRO A 295 1.17 0.46 -18.92
C PRO A 295 0.16 1.61 -19.10
N GLU A 296 -1.14 1.34 -18.94
CA GLU A 296 -2.18 2.38 -18.98
C GLU A 296 -2.04 3.37 -17.82
N ALA A 297 -1.75 2.91 -16.60
CA ALA A 297 -1.51 3.79 -15.47
C ALA A 297 -0.26 4.64 -15.72
N LYS A 298 0.79 4.05 -16.29
CA LYS A 298 2.00 4.79 -16.67
C LYS A 298 1.71 5.89 -17.67
N GLN A 299 0.92 5.59 -18.71
CA GLN A 299 0.52 6.58 -19.71
C GLN A 299 -0.30 7.73 -19.10
N LYS A 300 -1.19 7.43 -18.14
CA LYS A 300 -1.96 8.44 -17.41
C LYS A 300 -1.06 9.35 -16.57
N GLY A 301 -0.11 8.80 -15.81
CA GLY A 301 0.85 9.57 -15.01
C GLY A 301 1.78 10.43 -15.86
N ASP A 302 2.34 9.86 -16.93
CA ASP A 302 3.21 10.59 -17.86
C ASP A 302 2.44 11.73 -18.55
N ALA A 303 1.16 11.50 -18.90
CA ALA A 303 0.31 12.54 -19.47
C ALA A 303 0.00 13.65 -18.47
N ALA A 304 -0.22 13.33 -17.18
CA ALA A 304 -0.39 14.33 -16.12
C ALA A 304 0.84 15.22 -15.97
N ILE A 305 2.03 14.61 -15.94
CA ILE A 305 3.30 15.35 -15.89
C ILE A 305 3.45 16.24 -17.13
N ALA A 306 3.17 15.71 -18.32
CA ALA A 306 3.19 16.47 -19.57
C ALA A 306 2.10 17.57 -19.67
N ALA A 307 1.13 17.57 -18.74
CA ALA A 307 0.11 18.60 -18.58
C ALA A 307 0.46 19.63 -17.49
N GLY A 308 1.55 19.44 -16.75
CA GLY A 308 2.04 20.40 -15.75
C GLY A 308 2.10 19.86 -14.31
N ALA A 309 1.72 18.61 -14.07
CA ALA A 309 1.89 18.00 -12.74
C ALA A 309 3.39 17.88 -12.41
N ILE A 310 3.76 18.17 -11.16
CA ILE A 310 5.13 18.00 -10.65
C ILE A 310 5.43 16.55 -10.27
N GLY A 311 4.42 15.67 -10.34
CA GLY A 311 4.58 14.26 -10.08
C GLY A 311 3.33 13.45 -10.38
N ALA A 312 3.51 12.14 -10.37
CA ALA A 312 2.42 11.19 -10.43
C ALA A 312 2.74 9.99 -9.52
N LEU A 313 1.74 9.53 -8.78
CA LEU A 313 1.77 8.31 -8.00
C LEU A 313 0.93 7.26 -8.73
N ASN A 314 1.38 6.01 -8.70
CA ASN A 314 0.95 4.93 -9.60
C ASN A 314 1.38 5.20 -11.05
N GLY A 315 1.45 4.16 -11.89
CA GLY A 315 2.00 4.26 -13.24
C GLY A 315 3.49 3.94 -13.36
N SER A 316 4.03 3.23 -12.38
CA SER A 316 5.39 2.70 -12.39
C SER A 316 5.26 1.18 -12.52
N GLY A 317 5.36 0.70 -13.76
CA GLY A 317 5.31 -0.73 -14.07
C GLY A 317 6.11 -1.10 -15.32
N PHE A 318 6.83 -2.23 -15.21
CA PHE A 318 7.53 -2.93 -16.28
C PHE A 318 6.61 -3.42 -17.41
N ASN A 319 7.21 -3.58 -18.59
CA ASN A 319 6.63 -4.26 -19.76
C ASN A 319 6.66 -5.77 -19.51
N GLU A 320 5.53 -6.47 -19.68
CA GLU A 320 5.34 -7.90 -19.38
C GLU A 320 6.29 -8.85 -20.15
N ASN A 321 7.02 -8.35 -21.14
CA ASN A 321 7.93 -9.11 -22.00
C ASN A 321 9.42 -8.93 -21.69
N ASP A 322 9.79 -7.97 -20.84
CA ASP A 322 11.19 -7.73 -20.45
C ASP A 322 11.43 -8.23 -19.01
N ILE A 323 11.62 -9.54 -18.91
CA ILE A 323 12.25 -10.27 -17.80
C ILE A 323 11.81 -9.82 -16.38
N LEU A 324 10.63 -10.29 -15.98
CA LEU A 324 10.44 -10.80 -14.62
C LEU A 324 10.22 -12.32 -14.74
N PRO A 325 10.99 -13.18 -14.05
CA PRO A 325 10.61 -14.58 -13.94
C PRO A 325 9.32 -14.65 -13.11
N ASN A 326 8.18 -14.74 -13.79
CA ASN A 326 6.86 -15.20 -13.35
C ASN A 326 6.36 -14.76 -11.94
N GLN A 327 5.27 -13.99 -11.98
CA GLN A 327 4.26 -13.78 -10.92
C GLN A 327 4.62 -12.82 -9.78
N PRO A 328 3.61 -12.11 -9.19
CA PRO A 328 3.81 -11.27 -8.00
C PRO A 328 4.57 -12.05 -6.94
N PRO A 329 5.36 -11.40 -6.05
CA PRO A 329 6.17 -12.11 -5.07
C PRO A 329 5.27 -13.07 -4.30
N GLN A 330 5.36 -14.34 -4.65
CA GLN A 330 4.99 -15.40 -3.74
C GLN A 330 5.92 -15.19 -2.55
N LEU A 331 5.34 -15.05 -1.36
CA LEU A 331 6.01 -15.47 -0.12
C LEU A 331 6.79 -16.74 -0.49
N PRO A 332 8.11 -16.79 -0.21
CA PRO A 332 9.06 -17.68 -0.89
C PRO A 332 8.39 -19.01 -1.18
N THR A 333 8.21 -19.36 -2.46
CA THR A 333 7.53 -20.59 -2.82
C THR A 333 8.34 -21.76 -2.29
N LEU A 334 7.95 -22.21 -1.11
CA LEU A 334 8.24 -23.53 -0.64
C LEU A 334 7.49 -24.45 -1.58
N THR A 335 8.14 -24.92 -2.64
CA THR A 335 7.53 -25.90 -3.54
C THR A 335 7.04 -27.05 -2.69
N ALA A 336 5.75 -27.36 -2.77
CA ALA A 336 5.24 -28.60 -2.23
C ALA A 336 6.13 -29.74 -2.75
N TRP A 337 6.46 -30.71 -1.90
CA TRP A 337 7.03 -31.97 -2.37
C TRP A 337 6.16 -32.45 -3.54
N ASP A 338 6.76 -32.86 -4.65
CA ASP A 338 6.22 -33.06 -6.03
C ASP A 338 4.91 -33.89 -6.15
N GLY A 339 3.90 -33.63 -5.34
CA GLY A 339 2.76 -34.50 -5.01
C GLY A 339 3.11 -35.74 -4.18
N ILE A 340 4.38 -36.03 -3.93
CA ILE A 340 4.85 -37.26 -3.27
C ILE A 340 4.86 -37.06 -1.76
N TRP A 341 4.31 -38.03 -1.01
CA TRP A 341 4.38 -38.05 0.45
C TRP A 341 5.71 -38.64 0.91
N HIS A 342 6.41 -37.93 1.79
CA HIS A 342 7.69 -38.36 2.36
C HIS A 342 7.57 -38.49 3.87
N THR A 343 7.93 -39.66 4.39
CA THR A 343 7.85 -39.97 5.82
C THR A 343 9.23 -39.90 6.45
N PHE A 344 9.31 -39.17 7.56
CA PHE A 344 10.49 -39.00 8.38
C PHE A 344 10.28 -39.65 9.74
N THR A 345 11.25 -40.44 10.17
CA THR A 345 11.24 -41.14 11.47
C THR A 345 12.53 -40.94 12.25
N GLU A 346 13.49 -40.20 11.69
CA GLU A 346 14.79 -39.98 12.30
C GLU A 346 14.64 -39.12 13.57
N LEU A 347 15.18 -39.59 14.69
CA LEU A 347 15.13 -38.86 15.95
C LEU A 347 16.25 -37.84 16.04
N ALA A 348 15.93 -36.64 16.52
CA ALA A 348 16.95 -35.63 16.80
C ALA A 348 17.82 -36.06 17.99
N ASP A 349 19.14 -36.01 17.81
CA ASP A 349 20.12 -36.30 18.86
C ASP A 349 20.21 -35.16 19.92
N ASP A 350 21.13 -35.30 20.88
CA ASP A 350 21.30 -34.32 21.97
C ASP A 350 21.79 -32.95 21.49
N SER A 351 22.45 -32.87 20.33
CA SER A 351 22.89 -31.59 19.75
C SER A 351 21.73 -30.70 19.33
N TRP A 352 20.54 -31.28 19.11
CA TRP A 352 19.30 -30.56 18.83
C TRP A 352 18.54 -30.15 20.10
N ARG A 353 18.87 -30.75 21.24
CA ARG A 353 18.13 -30.59 22.51
C ARG A 353 18.84 -29.64 23.48
N ASN A 354 20.13 -29.39 23.26
CA ASN A 354 20.95 -28.55 24.10
C ASN A 354 20.97 -27.08 23.63
N ASN A 355 21.00 -26.15 24.59
CA ASN A 355 21.14 -24.71 24.35
C ASN A 355 20.08 -24.12 23.38
N ILE A 356 18.85 -24.63 23.44
CA ILE A 356 17.75 -24.11 22.60
C ILE A 356 17.35 -22.71 23.07
N LYS A 357 17.36 -21.74 22.14
CA LYS A 357 16.75 -20.42 22.32
C LYS A 357 15.32 -20.44 21.77
N ILE A 358 14.33 -20.37 22.65
CA ILE A 358 12.92 -20.21 22.25
C ILE A 358 12.65 -18.75 21.90
N ILE A 359 12.09 -18.50 20.73
CA ILE A 359 11.88 -17.13 20.20
C ILE A 359 10.41 -16.73 20.03
N SER A 360 9.46 -17.64 20.25
CA SER A 360 8.03 -17.32 20.33
C SER A 360 7.59 -16.97 21.76
N PRO A 361 6.40 -16.37 21.95
CA PRO A 361 5.74 -16.20 23.25
C PRO A 361 5.22 -17.52 23.86
N SER A 362 5.97 -18.60 23.67
CA SER A 362 5.69 -19.97 24.10
C SER A 362 6.66 -20.41 25.19
N ALA A 363 6.48 -21.63 25.68
CA ALA A 363 7.20 -22.12 26.84
C ALA A 363 8.72 -22.20 26.63
N THR A 364 9.48 -21.35 27.34
CA THR A 364 10.95 -21.34 27.28
C THR A 364 11.57 -22.58 27.94
N ASP A 365 10.82 -23.22 28.83
CA ASP A 365 11.17 -24.44 29.56
C ASP A 365 10.65 -25.72 28.90
N VAL A 366 10.11 -25.66 27.68
CA VAL A 366 9.44 -26.80 27.00
C VAL A 366 10.28 -28.08 26.98
N MET A 367 11.60 -27.98 26.86
CA MET A 367 12.47 -29.18 26.84
C MET A 367 12.53 -29.91 28.18
N LYS A 368 12.19 -29.24 29.29
CA LYS A 368 12.08 -29.83 30.64
C LYS A 368 10.74 -30.53 30.87
N TRP A 369 9.80 -30.40 29.95
CA TRP A 369 8.48 -31.02 30.05
C TRP A 369 8.58 -32.54 29.96
N LYS A 370 7.62 -33.22 30.60
CA LYS A 370 7.56 -34.68 30.58
C LYS A 370 7.32 -35.14 29.14
N GLN A 371 8.15 -36.07 28.67
CA GLN A 371 7.95 -36.69 27.37
C GLN A 371 6.94 -37.83 27.50
N THR A 372 5.66 -37.53 27.28
CA THR A 372 4.54 -38.50 27.31
C THR A 372 3.85 -38.65 25.97
N ILE A 373 4.08 -37.73 25.05
CA ILE A 373 3.59 -37.81 23.68
C ILE A 373 4.61 -38.62 22.87
N ASP A 374 4.15 -39.63 22.15
CA ASP A 374 4.96 -40.44 21.25
C ASP A 374 4.74 -39.94 19.83
N LEU A 375 5.72 -39.22 19.26
CA LEU A 375 5.71 -38.77 17.86
C LEU A 375 6.52 -39.76 17.04
N ARG A 376 5.84 -40.64 16.30
CA ARG A 376 6.44 -41.78 15.60
C ARG A 376 6.98 -41.41 14.23
N ALA A 377 6.25 -40.56 13.53
CA ALA A 377 6.60 -40.12 12.19
C ALA A 377 6.06 -38.73 11.89
N VAL A 378 6.73 -38.07 10.95
CA VAL A 378 6.21 -36.87 10.29
C VAL A 378 6.17 -37.13 8.80
N THR A 379 5.00 -36.96 8.19
CA THR A 379 4.81 -37.18 6.76
C THR A 379 4.50 -35.86 6.08
N ILE A 380 5.29 -35.47 5.09
CA ILE A 380 5.15 -34.22 4.34
C ILE A 380 4.73 -34.53 2.91
N GLY A 381 3.65 -33.90 2.47
CA GLY A 381 3.14 -33.87 1.10
C GLY A 381 2.49 -32.52 0.84
N ASN A 382 1.21 -32.50 0.44
CA ASN A 382 0.40 -31.26 0.44
C ASN A 382 -0.02 -30.80 1.85
N LYS A 383 0.23 -31.63 2.87
CA LYS A 383 0.12 -31.31 4.29
C LYS A 383 1.35 -31.84 5.02
N ILE A 384 1.64 -31.29 6.18
CA ILE A 384 2.52 -31.91 7.17
C ILE A 384 1.64 -32.63 8.19
N LYS A 385 1.80 -33.95 8.28
CA LYS A 385 1.08 -34.85 9.18
C LYS A 385 2.01 -35.31 10.29
N PHE A 386 1.50 -35.35 11.51
CA PHE A 386 2.21 -35.78 12.69
C PHE A 386 1.55 -37.04 13.23
N ASP A 387 2.23 -38.18 13.12
CA ASP A 387 1.78 -39.43 13.72
C ASP A 387 2.16 -39.43 15.20
N PHE A 388 1.38 -38.70 15.99
CA PHE A 388 1.55 -38.65 17.44
C PHE A 388 0.44 -39.41 18.17
N SER A 389 0.80 -39.99 19.31
CA SER A 389 -0.15 -40.55 20.26
C SER A 389 0.17 -40.10 21.68
N LYS A 390 -0.86 -40.04 22.52
CA LYS A 390 -0.75 -39.67 23.93
C LYS A 390 -1.69 -40.56 24.74
N PRO A 391 -1.24 -41.14 25.87
CA PRO A 391 -2.08 -42.05 26.67
C PRO A 391 -3.23 -41.33 27.36
N ASP A 392 -3.03 -40.06 27.72
CA ASP A 392 -3.99 -39.25 28.46
C ASP A 392 -4.73 -38.25 27.54
N TYR A 393 -5.90 -37.79 27.99
CA TYR A 393 -6.70 -36.78 27.30
C TYR A 393 -5.91 -35.50 26.95
N TRP A 394 -6.27 -34.89 25.82
CA TRP A 394 -5.76 -33.61 25.37
C TRP A 394 -6.61 -32.46 25.93
N ALA A 395 -6.07 -31.74 26.91
CA ALA A 395 -6.75 -30.59 27.50
C ALA A 395 -7.06 -29.51 26.45
N ARG A 396 -8.34 -29.12 26.35
CA ARG A 396 -8.85 -28.10 25.42
C ARG A 396 -8.86 -26.72 26.09
N ARG A 397 -8.49 -25.69 25.34
CA ARG A 397 -8.65 -24.27 25.70
C ARG A 397 -9.09 -23.47 24.47
N ASP A 398 -10.07 -22.60 24.63
CA ASP A 398 -10.31 -21.52 23.67
C ASP A 398 -9.22 -20.46 23.80
N ILE A 399 -8.61 -20.10 22.67
CA ILE A 399 -7.51 -19.13 22.57
C ILE A 399 -7.94 -17.85 21.84
N GLY A 400 -9.25 -17.60 21.71
CA GLY A 400 -9.85 -16.45 21.04
C GLY A 400 -10.08 -16.65 19.54
N SER A 401 -9.49 -17.70 18.95
CA SER A 401 -9.72 -18.15 17.57
C SER A 401 -10.31 -19.56 17.52
N GLY A 402 -10.94 -20.01 18.61
CA GLY A 402 -11.53 -21.33 18.79
C GLY A 402 -10.70 -22.26 19.66
N ASP A 403 -11.24 -23.45 19.93
CA ASP A 403 -10.62 -24.47 20.77
C ASP A 403 -9.29 -24.98 20.20
N SER A 404 -8.30 -25.12 21.07
CA SER A 404 -6.99 -25.69 20.76
C SER A 404 -6.56 -26.71 21.81
N ILE A 405 -5.75 -27.68 21.40
CA ILE A 405 -5.30 -28.79 22.25
C ILE A 405 -3.78 -28.92 22.37
N GLY A 406 -3.03 -28.38 21.40
CA GLY A 406 -1.59 -28.57 21.35
C GLY A 406 -0.89 -27.59 20.43
N ASN A 407 0.42 -27.72 20.32
CA ASN A 407 1.23 -26.92 19.42
C ASN A 407 2.12 -27.80 18.54
N PHE A 408 2.27 -27.36 17.29
CA PHE A 408 3.34 -27.79 16.39
C PHE A 408 4.56 -26.89 16.65
N TRP A 409 5.70 -27.49 16.98
CA TRP A 409 6.99 -26.83 17.13
C TRP A 409 7.94 -27.15 15.98
N ILE A 410 8.76 -26.16 15.63
CA ILE A 410 9.94 -26.35 14.78
C ILE A 410 11.20 -25.82 15.45
N PHE A 411 12.32 -26.44 15.11
CA PHE A 411 13.65 -26.07 15.57
C PHE A 411 14.63 -26.06 14.40
N GLN A 412 15.52 -25.08 14.40
CA GLN A 412 16.57 -24.89 13.39
C GLN A 412 17.92 -24.73 14.09
N LYS A 413 18.99 -25.28 13.49
CA LYS A 413 20.36 -24.95 13.86
C LYS A 413 20.82 -23.71 13.09
N LYS A 414 21.22 -22.67 13.80
CA LYS A 414 21.78 -21.42 13.23
C LYS A 414 22.99 -20.97 14.05
N ASP A 415 24.11 -20.71 13.39
CA ASP A 415 25.37 -20.27 14.01
C ASP A 415 25.82 -21.13 15.20
N GLY A 416 25.69 -22.46 15.08
CA GLY A 416 26.05 -23.42 16.13
C GLY A 416 25.10 -23.46 17.34
N LYS A 417 23.95 -22.77 17.28
CA LYS A 417 22.90 -22.77 18.30
C LYS A 417 21.59 -23.33 17.73
N VAL A 418 20.74 -23.85 18.60
CA VAL A 418 19.39 -24.27 18.21
C VAL A 418 18.41 -23.16 18.55
N ILE A 419 17.59 -22.74 17.60
CA ILE A 419 16.45 -21.86 17.84
C ILE A 419 15.15 -22.67 17.72
N GLY A 420 14.15 -22.35 18.53
CA GLY A 420 12.88 -23.07 18.60
C GLY A 420 11.67 -22.14 18.62
N SER A 421 10.58 -22.53 17.94
CA SER A 421 9.31 -21.81 17.98
C SER A 421 8.10 -22.72 17.75
N THR A 422 6.96 -22.35 18.33
CA THR A 422 5.65 -22.90 17.92
C THR A 422 5.18 -22.23 16.62
N LEU A 423 4.73 -23.02 15.66
CA LEU A 423 4.23 -22.54 14.36
C LEU A 423 2.71 -22.39 14.32
N ASP A 424 2.00 -23.34 14.91
CA ASP A 424 0.54 -23.35 14.90
C ASP A 424 -0.01 -24.16 16.08
N TYR A 425 -1.32 -24.08 16.29
CA TYR A 425 -2.08 -24.85 17.27
C TYR A 425 -2.76 -26.04 16.63
N PHE A 426 -2.79 -27.20 17.28
CA PHE A 426 -3.72 -28.25 16.90
C PHE A 426 -5.10 -27.94 17.45
N ARG A 427 -6.11 -27.98 16.58
CA ARG A 427 -7.53 -28.02 16.99
C ARG A 427 -7.91 -29.44 17.42
N PRO A 428 -9.05 -29.64 18.12
CA PRO A 428 -9.58 -30.99 18.34
C PRO A 428 -9.59 -31.79 17.03
N ASP A 429 -9.18 -33.05 17.12
CA ASP A 429 -9.12 -34.02 16.02
C ASP A 429 -8.15 -33.67 14.86
N GLN A 430 -7.31 -32.64 15.02
CA GLN A 430 -6.25 -32.33 14.07
C GLN A 430 -4.92 -33.01 14.44
N ASN A 431 -4.32 -33.67 13.45
CA ASN A 431 -2.95 -34.17 13.48
C ASN A 431 -2.13 -33.70 12.26
N SER A 432 -2.62 -32.71 11.51
CA SER A 432 -1.98 -32.23 10.30
C SER A 432 -2.22 -30.74 10.04
N LYS A 433 -1.34 -30.14 9.23
CA LYS A 433 -1.38 -28.73 8.83
C LYS A 433 -1.09 -28.56 7.36
N ASP A 434 -1.64 -27.51 6.75
CA ASP A 434 -1.47 -27.26 5.32
C ASP A 434 0.00 -26.91 5.03
N TYR A 435 0.60 -27.61 4.06
CA TYR A 435 1.99 -27.43 3.68
C TYR A 435 2.05 -26.86 2.27
N PRO A 436 2.91 -25.86 2.00
CA PRO A 436 3.86 -25.24 2.94
C PRO A 436 3.25 -24.16 3.84
N ASN A 437 1.97 -23.83 3.66
CA ASN A 437 1.31 -22.66 4.25
C ASN A 437 1.48 -22.50 5.78
N VAL A 438 1.59 -23.58 6.54
CA VAL A 438 1.86 -23.55 7.98
C VAL A 438 3.20 -22.90 8.33
N PHE A 439 4.18 -22.92 7.43
CA PHE A 439 5.46 -22.23 7.58
C PHE A 439 5.41 -20.75 7.17
N HIS A 440 4.27 -20.27 6.69
CA HIS A 440 4.04 -18.86 6.36
C HIS A 440 3.14 -18.15 7.40
N HIS A 441 2.80 -18.82 8.51
CA HIS A 441 1.99 -18.23 9.57
C HIS A 441 2.76 -17.14 10.35
N ALA A 442 2.03 -16.12 10.82
CA ALA A 442 2.52 -14.88 11.47
C ALA A 442 3.25 -15.04 12.83
N GLY A 443 3.82 -16.23 13.13
CA GLY A 443 4.54 -16.53 14.38
C GLY A 443 6.03 -16.87 14.19
N ILE A 444 6.54 -16.83 12.96
CA ILE A 444 7.95 -17.11 12.64
C ILE A 444 8.70 -15.79 12.61
N THR A 445 9.23 -15.39 13.76
CA THR A 445 10.08 -14.21 13.87
C THR A 445 11.50 -14.56 13.42
N PRO A 446 12.23 -13.65 12.76
CA PRO A 446 13.67 -13.78 12.61
C PRO A 446 14.32 -14.16 13.95
N PRO A 447 15.29 -15.10 13.95
CA PRO A 447 16.15 -15.42 12.82
C PRO A 447 15.84 -16.76 12.10
N PHE A 448 14.62 -17.31 12.19
CA PHE A 448 14.27 -18.51 11.41
C PHE A 448 14.37 -18.25 9.91
N GLU A 449 15.11 -19.10 9.20
CA GLU A 449 15.26 -19.05 7.75
C GLU A 449 15.05 -20.47 7.21
N PHE A 450 14.03 -20.69 6.39
CA PHE A 450 13.84 -21.99 5.78
C PHE A 450 14.63 -22.12 4.48
N LYS A 451 15.60 -23.04 4.46
CA LYS A 451 16.48 -23.25 3.31
C LYS A 451 16.34 -24.66 2.78
N LYS A 452 16.19 -24.76 1.47
CA LYS A 452 16.19 -26.02 0.74
C LYS A 452 17.46 -26.82 1.06
N GLY A 453 17.29 -28.09 1.39
CA GLY A 453 18.34 -29.02 1.76
C GLY A 453 18.78 -28.96 3.23
N GLU A 454 18.31 -27.98 4.02
CA GLU A 454 18.63 -27.92 5.44
C GLU A 454 17.75 -28.87 6.26
N GLN A 455 18.31 -29.38 7.35
CA GLN A 455 17.60 -30.23 8.30
C GLN A 455 16.94 -29.36 9.39
N TYR A 456 15.74 -29.74 9.80
CA TYR A 456 14.99 -29.12 10.87
C TYR A 456 14.45 -30.21 11.79
N ALA A 457 14.23 -29.87 13.05
CA ALA A 457 13.57 -30.77 13.99
C ALA A 457 12.15 -30.28 14.29
N VAL A 458 11.22 -31.20 14.47
CA VAL A 458 9.83 -30.90 14.81
C VAL A 458 9.37 -31.67 16.04
N MET A 459 8.47 -31.07 16.80
CA MET A 459 7.93 -31.63 18.04
C MET A 459 6.47 -31.26 18.19
N VAL A 460 5.72 -32.10 18.89
CA VAL A 460 4.34 -31.82 19.29
C VAL A 460 4.29 -31.68 20.80
N THR A 461 3.52 -30.71 21.28
CA THR A 461 3.26 -30.54 22.71
C THR A 461 1.78 -30.35 22.97
N THR A 462 1.39 -30.51 24.23
CA THR A 462 0.18 -29.86 24.75
C THR A 462 0.34 -28.34 24.65
N LEU A 463 -0.75 -27.57 24.78
CA LEU A 463 -0.68 -26.11 24.58
C LEU A 463 0.48 -25.47 25.36
N ALA A 464 1.28 -24.70 24.64
CA ALA A 464 2.58 -24.20 25.08
C ALA A 464 2.73 -22.68 25.04
N ARG A 465 1.80 -21.95 24.43
CA ARG A 465 1.76 -20.49 24.56
C ARG A 465 1.65 -20.12 26.04
N ASN A 466 2.48 -19.18 26.50
CA ASN A 466 2.61 -18.91 27.94
C ASN A 466 1.28 -18.53 28.62
N THR A 467 0.38 -17.88 27.90
CA THR A 467 -0.96 -17.49 28.38
C THR A 467 -1.99 -18.62 28.37
N TYR A 468 -1.73 -19.72 27.66
CA TYR A 468 -2.71 -20.79 27.42
C TYR A 468 -2.18 -22.19 27.73
N ARG A 469 -1.11 -22.29 28.53
CA ARG A 469 -0.49 -23.57 28.88
C ARG A 469 -1.50 -24.53 29.50
N THR A 470 -1.29 -25.82 29.24
CA THR A 470 -2.12 -26.90 29.82
C THR A 470 -1.27 -27.85 30.66
N THR A 471 -1.04 -29.09 30.22
CA THR A 471 -0.47 -30.16 31.06
C THR A 471 1.05 -30.27 30.98
N ASN A 472 1.72 -29.39 30.23
CA ASN A 472 3.18 -29.34 30.07
C ASN A 472 3.80 -30.68 29.68
N GLU A 473 3.31 -31.24 28.58
CA GLU A 473 3.77 -32.50 27.99
C GLU A 473 4.32 -32.27 26.59
N ARG A 474 5.38 -33.01 26.24
CA ARG A 474 6.03 -32.92 24.92
C ARG A 474 6.24 -34.28 24.28
N SER A 475 6.52 -34.28 22.99
CA SER A 475 7.03 -35.44 22.28
C SER A 475 8.56 -35.50 22.25
N ASN A 476 9.09 -36.59 21.70
CA ASN A 476 10.41 -36.61 21.07
C ASN A 476 10.44 -35.64 19.86
N MET A 477 11.65 -35.38 19.36
CA MET A 477 11.86 -34.55 18.17
C MET A 477 12.19 -35.45 16.96
N ILE A 478 11.53 -35.21 15.83
CA ILE A 478 11.83 -35.86 14.55
C ILE A 478 12.55 -34.88 13.63
N LEU A 479 13.59 -35.35 12.96
CA LEU A 479 14.31 -34.60 11.94
C LEU A 479 13.65 -34.76 10.58
N PHE A 480 13.57 -33.67 9.83
CA PHE A 480 13.21 -33.71 8.43
C PHE A 480 14.11 -32.77 7.63
N THR A 481 14.33 -33.11 6.37
CA THR A 481 15.06 -32.26 5.42
C THR A 481 14.06 -31.41 4.66
N PHE A 482 14.27 -30.11 4.71
CA PHE A 482 13.46 -29.12 4.03
C PHE A 482 13.78 -29.11 2.53
N LYS A 483 12.77 -29.00 1.67
CA LYS A 483 12.93 -29.16 0.22
C LYS A 483 12.73 -27.86 -0.56
#